data_AF-A0A357CY23-F1
#
_entry.id   AF-A0A357CY23-F1
#
_cell.length_a   1.000
_cell.length_b   1.000
_cell.length_c   1.000
_cell.angle_alpha   90.00
_cell.angle_beta   90.00
_cell.angle_gamma   90.00
#
_symmetry.space_group_name_H-M   'P 1'
#
loop_
_entity.id
_entity.type
_entity.pdbx_description
1 polymer ?
#
loop_
_entity_poly.entity_id
_entity_poly.type
_entity_poly.pdbx_seq_one_letter_code
_entity_poly.pdbx_strand_id
1 'polypeptide(L)' 'TSVAIEHSAGFTTYYKNLAKELPEGIAIGETVKAGERIGSIGATAIVEISEQPHLHLEMTVGGELMDPLPVLNEINR' A
#
# COMPACT_ATOMS: atom_id res chain seq x y z
N THR A 1 -8.49 -6.50 -3.01
CA THR A 1 -7.31 -6.22 -3.84
C THR A 1 -6.31 -5.46 -3.02
N SER A 2 -5.05 -5.83 -3.16
CA SER A 2 -3.95 -5.20 -2.44
C SER A 2 -2.74 -5.06 -3.35
N VAL A 3 -1.94 -4.04 -3.10
CA VAL A 3 -0.63 -3.84 -3.73
C VAL A 3 0.41 -3.77 -2.61
N ALA A 4 1.49 -4.53 -2.75
CA ALA A 4 2.65 -4.45 -1.87
C ALA A 4 3.82 -3.87 -2.66
N ILE A 5 4.49 -2.88 -2.08
CA ILE A 5 5.68 -2.25 -2.65
C ILE A 5 6.84 -2.51 -1.70
N GLU A 6 7.82 -3.26 -2.18
CA GLU A 6 9.12 -3.36 -1.56
C GLU A 6 9.95 -2.14 -1.96
N HIS A 7 10.64 -1.58 -0.98
CA HIS A 7 11.51 -0.44 -1.18
C HIS A 7 12.95 -0.81 -0.80
N SER A 8 13.89 0.11 -1.04
CA SER A 8 15.27 -0.04 -0.57
C SER A 8 15.33 -0.24 0.96
N ALA A 9 16.44 -0.71 1.51
CA ALA A 9 16.63 -0.87 2.96
C ALA A 9 15.61 -1.78 3.71
N GLY A 10 14.84 -2.62 3.00
CA GLY A 10 14.05 -3.69 3.60
C GLY A 10 12.70 -3.26 4.21
N PHE A 11 12.16 -2.11 3.76
CA PHE A 11 10.79 -1.72 4.09
C PHE A 11 9.80 -2.14 3.00
N THR A 12 8.62 -2.57 3.43
CA THR A 12 7.51 -2.92 2.53
C THR A 12 6.26 -2.20 2.99
N THR A 13 5.58 -1.53 2.07
CA THR A 13 4.28 -0.90 2.33
C THR A 13 3.17 -1.68 1.63
N TYR A 14 2.06 -1.90 2.33
CA TYR A 14 0.90 -2.62 1.82
C TYR A 14 -0.29 -1.66 1.72
N TYR A 15 -0.86 -1.58 0.52
CA TYR A 15 -2.05 -0.78 0.21
C TYR A 15 -3.20 -1.74 -0.01
N LYS A 16 -4.17 -1.75 0.90
CA LYS A 16 -5.30 -2.69 0.89
C LYS A 16 -6.62 -1.97 0.66
N ASN A 17 -7.68 -2.77 0.49
CA ASN A 17 -9.02 -2.30 0.15
C ASN A 17 -9.08 -1.54 -1.19
N LEU A 18 -8.16 -1.82 -2.12
CA LEU A 18 -8.15 -1.18 -3.43
C LEU A 18 -9.30 -1.68 -4.31
N ALA A 19 -9.66 -0.92 -5.33
CA ALA A 19 -10.58 -1.37 -6.37
C ALA A 19 -10.08 -2.66 -7.04
N LYS A 20 -10.99 -3.43 -7.65
CA LYS A 20 -10.63 -4.71 -8.27
C LYS A 20 -9.69 -4.53 -9.47
N GLU A 21 -9.90 -3.48 -10.23
CA GLU A 21 -9.11 -3.12 -11.40
C GLU A 21 -7.94 -2.23 -10.98
N LEU A 22 -6.72 -2.63 -11.36
CA LEU A 22 -5.51 -1.84 -11.16
C LEU A 22 -5.15 -1.11 -12.47
N PRO A 23 -4.41 0.02 -12.39
CA PRO A 23 -3.90 0.69 -13.57
C PRO A 23 -3.01 -0.23 -14.42
N GLU A 24 -2.96 0.02 -15.73
CA GLU A 24 -2.04 -0.67 -16.63
C GLU A 24 -0.59 -0.47 -16.16
N GLY A 25 0.22 -1.53 -16.24
CA GLY A 25 1.60 -1.53 -15.76
C GLY A 25 1.75 -1.82 -14.26
N ILE A 26 0.67 -1.90 -13.48
CA ILE A 26 0.75 -2.32 -12.08
C ILE A 26 0.60 -3.84 -12.00
N ALA A 27 1.74 -4.52 -11.91
CA ALA A 27 1.83 -5.97 -11.79
C ALA A 27 2.98 -6.40 -10.87
N ILE A 28 2.98 -7.68 -10.49
CA ILE A 28 4.06 -8.26 -9.69
C ILE A 28 5.38 -8.16 -10.47
N GLY A 29 6.42 -7.63 -9.83
CA GLY A 29 7.75 -7.47 -10.41
C GLY A 29 7.99 -6.13 -11.11
N GLU A 30 6.95 -5.30 -11.27
CA GLU A 30 7.08 -3.98 -11.87
C GLU A 30 7.62 -2.95 -10.88
N THR A 31 8.41 -2.00 -11.40
CA THR A 31 8.93 -0.88 -10.62
C THR A 31 8.03 0.33 -10.79
N VAL A 32 7.66 0.96 -9.67
CA VAL A 32 6.87 2.19 -9.65
C VAL A 32 7.68 3.36 -9.09
N LYS A 33 7.33 4.58 -9.47
CA LYS A 33 7.94 5.80 -8.94
C LYS A 33 7.13 6.37 -7.78
N ALA A 34 7.78 7.10 -6.88
CA ALA A 34 7.09 7.89 -5.88
C ALA A 34 6.11 8.86 -6.55
N GLY A 35 4.86 8.88 -6.07
CA GLY A 35 3.77 9.67 -6.66
C GLY A 35 3.04 9.00 -7.84
N GLU A 36 3.48 7.84 -8.30
CA GLU A 36 2.81 7.08 -9.34
C GLU A 36 1.48 6.48 -8.82
N ARG A 37 0.45 6.49 -9.67
CA ARG A 37 -0.86 5.93 -9.30
C ARG A 37 -0.82 4.41 -9.39
N ILE A 38 -0.90 3.76 -8.23
CA ILE A 38 -0.91 2.28 -8.11
C ILE A 38 -2.31 1.68 -7.99
N GLY A 39 -3.36 2.50 -7.86
CA GLY A 39 -4.72 2.03 -7.65
C GLY A 39 -5.70 3.15 -7.28
N SER A 40 -6.92 2.75 -6.94
CA SER A 40 -7.97 3.59 -6.37
C SER A 40 -8.59 2.89 -5.16
N ILE A 41 -9.22 3.65 -4.26
CA ILE A 41 -9.95 3.10 -3.12
C ILE A 41 -11.13 2.27 -3.64
N GLY A 42 -11.33 1.09 -3.07
CA GLY A 42 -12.45 0.19 -3.36
C GLY A 42 -13.15 -0.26 -2.09
N ALA A 43 -13.83 -1.40 -2.18
CA ALA A 43 -14.54 -2.05 -1.08
C ALA A 43 -14.27 -3.56 -1.10
N THR A 44 -13.00 -3.92 -1.26
CA THR A 44 -12.56 -5.31 -1.48
C THR A 44 -11.95 -5.94 -0.23
N ALA A 45 -11.69 -5.17 0.83
CA ALA A 45 -11.24 -5.69 2.11
C ALA A 45 -12.44 -6.25 2.89
N ILE A 46 -12.63 -7.56 2.83
CA ILE A 46 -13.73 -8.25 3.54
C ILE A 46 -13.64 -8.05 5.05
N VAL A 47 -12.42 -7.97 5.60
CA VAL A 47 -12.17 -7.83 7.04
C VAL A 47 -12.72 -6.50 7.60
N GLU A 48 -12.80 -5.47 6.76
CA GLU A 48 -13.22 -4.11 7.15
C GLU A 48 -14.48 -3.65 6.38
N ILE A 49 -15.25 -4.59 5.82
CA ILE A 49 -16.40 -4.29 4.94
C ILE A 49 -17.53 -3.51 5.65
N SER A 50 -17.57 -3.58 6.98
CA SER A 50 -18.51 -2.82 7.82
C SER A 50 -18.13 -1.34 7.98
N GLU A 51 -16.94 -0.94 7.55
CA GLU A 51 -16.49 0.45 7.54
C GLU A 51 -16.73 1.09 6.16
N GLN A 52 -16.76 2.43 6.13
CA GLN A 52 -16.84 3.14 4.85
C GLN A 52 -15.58 2.88 4.02
N PRO A 53 -15.66 2.86 2.67
CA PRO A 53 -14.51 2.69 1.80
C PRO A 53 -13.36 3.64 2.15
N HIS A 54 -12.22 3.06 2.52
CA HIS A 54 -11.01 3.78 2.90
C HIS A 54 -9.77 2.99 2.47
N LEU A 55 -8.61 3.66 2.46
CA LEU A 55 -7.33 3.00 2.27
C LEU A 55 -6.87 2.42 3.60
N HIS A 56 -6.62 1.10 3.62
CA HIS A 56 -5.90 0.47 4.71
C HIS A 56 -4.40 0.38 4.33
N LEU A 57 -3.54 0.96 5.17
CA LEU A 57 -2.11 1.08 4.95
C LEU A 57 -1.34 0.36 6.06
N GLU A 58 -0.45 -0.54 5.68
CA GLU A 58 0.48 -1.20 6.61
C GLU A 58 1.93 -1.02 6.14
N MET A 59 2.87 -1.15 7.08
CA MET A 59 4.30 -1.18 6.80
C MET A 59 4.96 -2.31 7.59
N THR A 60 5.93 -2.97 6.96
CA THR A 60 6.87 -3.86 7.64
C THR A 60 8.30 -3.38 7.43
N VAL A 61 9.17 -3.55 8.43
CA VAL A 61 10.61 -3.31 8.34
C VAL A 61 11.34 -4.57 8.78
N GLY A 62 12.16 -5.14 7.90
CA GLY A 62 12.84 -6.42 8.20
C GLY A 62 11.87 -7.58 8.46
N GLY A 63 10.63 -7.49 7.96
CA GLY A 63 9.57 -8.48 8.17
C GLY A 63 8.71 -8.24 9.41
N GLU A 64 9.03 -7.28 10.28
CA GLU A 64 8.23 -6.94 11.45
C GLU A 64 7.26 -5.80 11.16
N LEU A 65 6.01 -5.94 11.63
CA LEU A 65 4.97 -4.92 11.49
C LEU A 65 5.35 -3.67 12.28
N MET A 66 5.28 -2.51 11.64
CA MET A 66 5.60 -1.21 12.26
C MET A 66 4.47 -0.19 11.98
N ASP A 67 4.34 0.80 12.86
CA ASP A 67 3.49 1.96 12.58
C ASP A 67 4.08 2.75 11.38
N PRO A 68 3.34 2.92 10.27
CA PRO A 68 3.83 3.63 9.10
C PRO A 68 3.98 5.14 9.33
N LEU A 69 3.21 5.76 10.24
CA LEU A 69 3.13 7.21 10.35
C LEU A 69 4.46 7.88 10.74
N PRO A 70 5.22 7.40 11.74
CA PRO A 70 6.53 7.97 12.05
C PRO A 70 7.48 7.97 10.86
N VAL A 71 7.54 6.87 10.12
CA VAL A 71 8.44 6.70 8.96
C VAL A 71 8.05 7.65 7.83
N LEU A 72 6.75 7.73 7.51
CA LEU A 72 6.26 8.64 6.48
C LEU A 72 6.51 10.11 6.84
N ASN A 73 6.43 10.48 8.12
CA ASN A 73 6.70 11.82 8.57
C ASN A 73 8.18 12.20 8.48
N GLU A 74 9.10 11.25 8.63
CA GLU A 74 10.54 11.49 8.48
C GLU A 74 10.96 11.61 7.00
N ILE A 75 10.41 10.78 6.12
CA ILE A 75 10.75 10.78 4.68
C ILE A 75 10.24 12.04 3.96
N ASN A 76 9.15 12.65 4.45
CA ASN A 76 8.55 13.85 3.84
C ASN A 76 9.16 15.19 4.34
N ARG A 77 10.24 15.16 5.12
CA ARG A 77 11.00 16.35 5.54
C ARG A 77 12.14 16.65 4.58
#